data_AF-A0A4R9EY88-F1
#
_entry.id   AF-A0A4R9EY88-F1
#
_cell.length_a   1.000
_cell.length_b   1.000
_cell.length_c   1.000
_cell.angle_alpha   90.00
_cell.angle_beta   90.00
_cell.angle_gamma   90.00
#
_symmetry.space_group_name_H-M   'P 1'
#
loop_
_entity.id
_entity.type
_entity.pdbx_description
1 polymer ?
#
loop_
_entity_poly.entity_id
_entity_poly.type
_entity_poly.pdbx_seq_one_letter_code
_entity_poly.pdbx_strand_id
1 'polypeptide(L)' 'MTKTCRECGEDTDEPIAVALEHVASTGGRVVYLCQLCRFVLGIVPLDQHPAGSDGRVRYEEEMPA' A
#
# COMPACT_ATOMS: atom_id res chain seq x y z
N MET A 1 14.68 3.47 -12.26
CA MET A 1 15.15 4.23 -11.09
C MET A 1 14.74 3.43 -9.88
N THR A 2 15.69 2.92 -9.10
CA THR A 2 15.39 2.05 -7.95
C THR A 2 14.87 2.87 -6.76
N LYS A 3 14.03 2.27 -5.92
CA LYS A 3 13.59 2.83 -4.63
C LYS A 3 13.66 1.75 -3.57
N THR A 4 13.95 2.16 -2.34
CA THR A 4 13.92 1.28 -1.18
C THR A 4 12.48 0.97 -0.78
N CYS A 5 12.15 -0.31 -0.66
CA CYS A 5 10.87 -0.77 -0.16
C CYS A 5 10.72 -0.37 1.31
N ARG A 6 9.59 0.27 1.65
CA ARG A 6 9.31 0.71 3.02
C ARG A 6 9.14 -0.45 4.01
N GLU A 7 8.69 -1.61 3.53
CA GLU A 7 8.38 -2.77 4.37
C GLU A 7 9.63 -3.61 4.65
N CYS A 8 10.26 -4.16 3.62
CA CYS A 8 11.42 -5.05 3.80
C CYS A 8 12.77 -4.33 3.81
N GLY A 9 12.84 -3.05 3.43
CA GLY A 9 14.09 -2.29 3.36
C GLY A 9 14.99 -2.62 2.16
N GLU A 10 14.60 -3.55 1.29
CA GLU A 10 15.34 -3.90 0.07
C GLU A 10 15.10 -2.88 -1.04
N ASP A 11 16.11 -2.64 -1.86
CA ASP A 11 15.95 -1.84 -3.07
C ASP A 11 15.20 -2.63 -4.15
N THR A 12 14.29 -1.95 -4.86
CA THR A 12 13.55 -2.52 -5.99
C THR A 12 13.63 -1.59 -7.19
N ASP A 13 13.76 -2.18 -8.37
CA ASP A 13 13.70 -1.54 -9.69
C ASP A 13 12.27 -1.36 -10.21
N GLU A 14 11.30 -2.05 -9.60
CA GLU A 14 9.85 -1.92 -9.84
C GLU A 14 9.11 -1.36 -8.61
N PRO A 15 9.36 -0.11 -8.22
CA PRO A 15 8.74 0.46 -7.03
C PRO A 15 7.28 0.83 -7.26
N ILE A 16 6.41 0.33 -6.39
CA ILE A 16 4.97 0.60 -6.43
C ILE A 16 4.64 1.69 -5.42
N ALA A 17 4.15 2.83 -5.92
CA ALA A 17 3.70 3.93 -5.08
C ALA A 17 2.36 3.58 -4.42
N VAL A 18 2.32 3.70 -3.10
CA VAL A 18 1.12 3.49 -2.28
C VAL A 18 0.95 4.68 -1.33
N ALA A 19 -0.29 5.06 -1.02
CA ALA A 19 -0.56 5.96 0.09
C ALA A 19 -0.87 5.15 1.34
N LEU A 20 -0.13 5.40 2.42
CA LEU A 20 -0.56 4.98 3.73
C LEU A 20 -1.38 6.12 4.33
N GLU A 21 -2.69 6.16 4.03
CA GLU A 21 -3.63 6.93 4.83
C GLU A 21 -4.11 6.04 5.99
N HIS A 22 -3.61 6.32 7.19
CA HIS A 22 -4.21 5.76 8.40
C HIS A 22 -5.38 6.66 8.80
N VAL A 23 -6.52 6.04 9.13
CA VAL A 23 -7.76 6.61 9.71
C VAL A 23 -7.54 7.60 10.88
N ALA A 24 -6.34 7.68 11.45
CA ALA A 24 -5.97 8.58 12.55
C ALA A 24 -4.59 9.25 12.39
N SER A 25 -3.94 9.17 11.22
CA SER A 25 -2.62 9.76 11.00
C SER A 25 -2.73 11.02 10.15
N THR A 26 -2.17 12.10 10.65
CA THR A 26 -2.10 13.44 10.07
C THR A 26 -1.42 13.43 8.69
N GLY A 27 -2.20 13.17 7.65
CA GLY A 27 -1.81 13.30 6.24
C GLY A 27 -1.26 12.02 5.62
N GLY A 28 -1.95 11.52 4.59
CA GLY A 28 -1.42 10.48 3.71
C GLY A 28 -0.13 10.96 3.05
N ARG A 29 0.91 10.11 3.11
CA ARG A 29 2.15 10.32 2.35
C ARG A 29 2.40 9.13 1.45
N VAL A 30 2.94 9.42 0.27
CA VAL A 30 3.34 8.37 -0.69
C VAL A 30 4.57 7.64 -0.15
N VAL A 31 4.50 6.32 -0.10
CA VAL A 31 5.63 5.43 0.14
C VAL A 31 5.76 4.43 -1.01
N TYR A 32 6.90 3.74 -1.09
CA TYR A 32 7.15 2.75 -2.14
C TYR A 32 7.26 1.36 -1.54
N LEU A 33 6.62 0.38 -2.19
CA LEU A 33 6.72 -1.03 -1.86
C LEU A 33 7.27 -1.81 -3.06
N CYS A 34 7.99 -2.90 -2.79
CA CYS A 34 8.27 -3.89 -3.82
C CYS A 34 7.01 -4.72 -4.11
N GLN A 35 6.98 -5.38 -5.26
CA GLN A 35 5.82 -6.17 -5.71
C GLN A 35 5.42 -7.26 -4.70
N LEU A 36 6.39 -7.94 -4.11
CA LEU A 36 6.16 -8.98 -3.10
C LEU A 36 5.50 -8.41 -1.84
N CYS A 37 6.07 -7.35 -1.26
CA CYS A 37 5.51 -6.75 -0.04
C CYS A 37 4.13 -6.17 -0.27
N ARG A 38 3.90 -5.52 -1.42
CA ARG A 38 2.57 -5.05 -1.81
C ARG A 38 1.57 -6.20 -1.86
N PHE A 39 1.92 -7.31 -2.52
CA PHE A 39 1.04 -8.47 -2.67
C PHE A 39 0.70 -9.10 -1.32
N VAL A 40 1.71 -9.36 -0.48
CA VAL A 40 1.53 -9.97 0.86
C VAL A 40 0.66 -9.09 1.77
N LEU A 41 0.81 -7.77 1.70
CA LEU A 41 0.05 -6.83 2.51
C LEU A 41 -1.34 -6.50 1.92
N GLY A 42 -1.66 -6.96 0.72
CA GLY A 42 -2.93 -6.62 0.05
C GLY A 42 -3.09 -5.12 -0.22
N ILE A 43 -1.99 -4.38 -0.36
CA ILE A 43 -2.05 -2.92 -0.53
C ILE A 43 -2.34 -2.56 -1.99
N VAL A 44 -3.30 -1.66 -2.17
CA VAL A 44 -3.69 -1.14 -3.49
C VAL A 44 -2.76 0.03 -3.87
N PRO A 45 -2.32 0.14 -5.14
CA PRO A 45 -1.56 1.27 -5.64
C PRO A 45 -2.31 2.57 -5.46
N LEU A 46 -1.55 3.65 -5.33
CA LEU A 46 -2.09 4.99 -5.14
C LEU A 46 -3.09 5.40 -6.23
N ASP A 47 -2.79 5.09 -7.49
CA ASP A 47 -3.60 5.42 -8.66
C ASP A 47 -4.81 4.49 -8.84
N GLN A 48 -4.86 3.38 -8.10
CA GLN A 48 -5.94 2.39 -8.14
C GLN A 48 -6.87 2.49 -6.92
N HIS A 49 -6.65 3.46 -6.03
CA HIS A 49 -7.54 3.68 -4.90
C HIS A 49 -8.93 4.11 -5.40
N PRO A 50 -10.01 3.41 -4.98
CA PRO A 50 -11.35 3.77 -5.41
C PRO A 50 -11.72 5.16 -4.92
N ALA A 51 -12.30 5.97 -5.80
CA ALA A 51 -12.82 7.29 -5.45
C ALA A 51 -13.84 7.16 -4.30
N GLY A 52 -13.60 7.87 -3.19
CA GLY A 52 -14.44 7.80 -2.00
C GLY A 52 -14.11 6.68 -1.02
N SER A 53 -13.02 5.93 -1.21
CA SER A 53 -12.48 5.05 -0.16
C SER A 53 -12.01 5.88 1.03
N ASP A 54 -12.21 5.37 2.24
CA ASP A 54 -11.71 5.98 3.48
C ASP A 54 -10.22 5.67 3.75
N GLY A 55 -9.49 5.21 2.73
CA GLY A 55 -8.07 4.87 2.83
C GLY A 55 -7.79 3.55 3.56
N ARG A 56 -8.82 2.80 3.98
CA ARG A 56 -8.61 1.52 4.67
C ARG A 56 -8.22 0.43 3.69
N VAL A 57 -7.11 -0.25 3.98
CA VAL A 57 -6.78 -1.53 3.35
C VAL A 57 -7.91 -2.50 3.71
N ARG A 58 -8.70 -2.89 2.72
CA ARG A 58 -9.62 -4.02 2.87
C ARG A 58 -8.77 -5.27 2.75
N TYR A 59 -8.44 -5.89 3.89
CA TYR A 59 -8.20 -7.33 3.88
C TYR A 59 -9.45 -7.95 3.25
N GLU A 60 -9.31 -8.83 2.27
CA GLU A 60 -10.45 -9.57 1.74
C GLU A 60 -11.13 -10.25 2.94
N GLU A 61 -12.23 -9.67 3.43
CA GLU A 61 -13.10 -10.28 4.42
C GLU A 61 -13.81 -11.43 3.72
N GLU A 62 -13.16 -12.58 3.66
CA GLU A 62 -13.85 -13.85 3.64
C GLU A 62 -13.44 -14.64 4.88
N MET A 63 -14.25 -14.58 5.94
CA MET A 63 -14.77 -15.81 6.55
C MET A 63 -16.17 -15.51 7.14
N PRO A 64 -17.24 -16.07 6.57
CA PRO A 64 -18.57 -16.02 7.16
C PRO A 64 -18.62 -16.89 8.42
N ALA A 65 -19.51 -16.53 9.36
CA ALA A 65 -20.10 -17.48 10.30
C ALA A 65 -21.59 -17.62 9.98
#